data_AF-A0A257LWR1-F1
#
_entry.id   AF-A0A257LWR1-F1
#
_cell.length_a   1.000
_cell.length_b   1.000
_cell.length_c   1.000
_cell.angle_alpha   90.00
_cell.angle_beta   90.00
_cell.angle_gamma   90.00
#
_symmetry.space_group_name_H-M   'P 1'
#
loop_
_entity.id
_entity.type
_entity.pdbx_description
1 polymer ?
#
loop_
_entity_poly.entity_id
_entity_poly.type
_entity_poly.pdbx_seq_one_letter_code
_entity_poly.pdbx_strand_id
1 'polypeptide(L)'
;MSSASIELIHRERLPAGKALVIPSRLDFAQLLGLEKLLSGRKITWLIEEDSKLDPQIRTHLERSGSGAMFGASDGDPAAVGSQLAESLDAGGLLVYVPGLAVSRNA
;
A
#
# COMPACT_ATOMS: atom_id res chain seq x y z
N MET A 1 19.34 12.25 10.42
CA MET A 1 18.48 11.23 9.79
C MET A 1 18.97 11.05 8.37
N SER A 2 19.71 9.97 8.08
CA SER A 2 20.25 9.73 6.75
C SER A 2 19.10 9.47 5.78
N SER A 3 19.01 10.27 4.72
CA SER A 3 18.06 10.09 3.63
C SER A 3 18.48 8.86 2.83
N ALA A 4 18.03 7.67 3.25
CA ALA A 4 18.20 6.47 2.44
C ALA A 4 17.45 6.67 1.12
N SER A 5 18.18 6.83 0.02
CA SER A 5 17.62 6.89 -1.31
C SER A 5 17.06 5.51 -1.66
N ILE A 6 15.75 5.41 -1.86
CA ILE A 6 15.13 4.18 -2.36
C ILE A 6 15.43 4.05 -3.85
N GLU A 7 15.83 2.86 -4.26
CA GLU A 7 15.99 2.49 -5.65
C GLU A 7 15.01 1.35 -5.99
N LEU A 8 14.30 1.49 -7.12
CA LEU A 8 13.49 0.42 -7.68
C LEU A 8 14.30 -0.34 -8.72
N ILE A 9 14.84 -1.49 -8.33
CA ILE A 9 15.57 -2.38 -9.25
C ILE A 9 14.57 -2.99 -10.23
N HIS A 10 14.92 -3.01 -11.52
CA HIS A 10 14.08 -3.53 -12.61
C HIS A 10 12.72 -2.83 -12.77
N ARG A 11 12.71 -1.50 -12.77
CA ARG A 11 11.51 -0.67 -12.97
C ARG A 11 10.70 -1.06 -14.21
N GLU A 12 11.37 -1.50 -15.27
CA GLU A 12 10.77 -1.99 -16.52
C GLU A 12 9.83 -3.19 -16.33
N ARG A 13 9.96 -3.93 -15.22
CA ARG A 13 9.08 -5.06 -14.89
C ARG A 13 7.77 -4.61 -14.24
N LEU A 14 7.67 -3.37 -13.78
CA LEU A 14 6.41 -2.83 -13.28
C LEU A 14 5.48 -2.57 -14.48
N PRO A 15 4.30 -3.21 -14.55
CA PRO A 15 3.40 -3.00 -15.67
C PRO A 15 3.00 -1.52 -15.81
N ALA A 16 2.92 -1.05 -17.05
CA ALA A 16 2.42 0.30 -17.36
C ALA A 16 0.92 0.45 -17.06
N GLY A 17 0.17 -0.66 -17.10
CA GLY A 17 -1.25 -0.73 -16.72
C GLY A 17 -1.47 -1.06 -15.25
N LYS A 18 -2.66 -1.57 -14.91
CA LYS A 18 -3.06 -1.94 -13.54
C LYS A 18 -2.04 -2.87 -12.88
N ALA A 19 -1.63 -2.58 -11.64
CA ALA A 19 -0.76 -3.48 -10.89
C ALA A 19 -1.04 -3.44 -9.37
N LEU A 20 -0.84 -4.59 -8.72
CA LEU A 20 -0.81 -4.74 -7.28
C LEU A 20 0.64 -5.00 -6.84
N VAL A 21 1.14 -4.15 -5.95
CA VAL A 21 2.48 -4.25 -5.39
C VAL A 21 2.36 -4.76 -3.96
N ILE A 22 3.02 -5.88 -3.66
CA ILE A 22 3.01 -6.52 -2.34
C ILE A 22 4.43 -6.51 -1.79
N PRO A 23 4.84 -5.45 -1.07
CA PRO A 23 6.13 -5.42 -0.42
C PRO A 23 6.13 -6.36 0.79
N SER A 24 7.27 -7.02 1.05
CA SER A 24 7.44 -7.86 2.24
C SER A 24 7.61 -7.04 3.52
N ARG A 25 8.16 -5.83 3.40
CA ARG A 25 8.31 -4.83 4.47
C ARG A 25 8.16 -3.44 3.86
N LEU A 26 7.62 -2.52 4.64
CA LEU A 26 7.48 -1.13 4.24
C LEU A 26 7.59 -0.23 5.48
N ASP A 27 8.63 0.60 5.55
CA ASP A 27 8.75 1.66 6.55
C ASP A 27 8.26 3.02 6.01
N PHE A 28 8.17 4.03 6.89
CA PHE A 28 7.65 5.34 6.50
C PHE A 28 8.53 6.06 5.46
N ALA A 29 9.85 5.96 5.56
CA ALA A 29 10.75 6.54 4.56
C ALA A 29 10.58 5.82 3.21
N GLN A 30 10.37 4.51 3.25
CA GLN A 30 10.14 3.67 2.09
C GLN A 30 8.84 4.04 1.37
N LEU A 31 7.78 4.26 2.14
CA LEU A 31 6.49 4.72 1.65
C LEU A 31 6.63 6.05 0.90
N LEU A 32 7.25 7.06 1.52
CA LEU A 32 7.43 8.38 0.91
C LEU A 32 8.28 8.34 -0.37
N GLY A 33 9.31 7.48 -0.42
CA GLY A 33 10.10 7.35 -1.64
C GLY A 33 9.38 6.57 -2.73
N LEU A 34 8.52 5.60 -2.40
CA LEU A 34 7.63 4.96 -3.38
C LEU A 34 6.67 5.95 -4.02
N GLU A 35 6.06 6.84 -3.23
CA GLU A 35 5.19 7.92 -3.75
C GLU A 35 5.93 8.80 -4.77
N LYS A 36 7.19 9.13 -4.49
CA LYS A 36 8.05 9.91 -5.40
C LYS A 36 8.43 9.12 -6.64
N LEU A 37 8.85 7.87 -6.51
CA LEU A 37 9.30 7.03 -7.63
C LEU A 37 8.15 6.73 -8.61
N LEU A 38 6.95 6.57 -8.08
CA LEU A 38 5.73 6.23 -8.80
C LEU A 38 4.84 7.45 -9.07
N SER A 39 5.40 8.66 -8.93
CA SER A 39 4.69 9.91 -9.19
C SER A 39 4.10 9.91 -10.60
N GLY A 40 2.87 10.39 -10.74
CA GLY A 40 2.12 10.37 -12.01
C GLY A 40 1.16 9.20 -12.16
N ARG A 41 1.18 8.23 -11.23
CA ARG A 41 0.15 7.19 -11.10
C ARG A 41 -0.66 7.42 -9.85
N LYS A 42 -1.97 7.15 -9.91
CA LYS A 42 -2.83 7.12 -8.71
C LYS A 42 -2.44 5.92 -7.86
N ILE A 43 -1.97 6.17 -6.65
CA ILE A 43 -1.62 5.13 -5.68
C ILE A 43 -2.76 5.02 -4.66
N THR A 44 -3.31 3.83 -4.51
CA THR A 44 -4.23 3.47 -3.42
C THR A 44 -3.51 2.49 -2.50
N TRP A 45 -3.47 2.81 -1.21
CA TRP A 45 -2.79 2.01 -0.20
C TRP A 45 -3.76 0.98 0.38
N LEU A 46 -3.44 -0.30 0.20
CA LEU A 46 -4.28 -1.41 0.66
C LEU A 46 -3.85 -1.83 2.07
N ILE A 47 -4.77 -1.74 3.03
CA ILE A 47 -4.53 -1.94 4.46
C ILE A 47 -5.45 -3.04 4.97
N GLU A 48 -4.92 -4.00 5.72
CA GLU A 48 -5.75 -4.98 6.41
C GLU A 48 -6.35 -4.35 7.68
N GLU A 49 -7.67 -4.48 7.90
CA GLU A 49 -8.41 -3.77 8.98
C GLU A 49 -7.78 -3.93 10.36
N ASP A 50 -7.37 -5.15 10.71
CA ASP A 50 -6.81 -5.49 12.02
C ASP A 50 -5.28 -5.34 12.10
N SER A 51 -4.64 -4.83 11.04
CA SER A 51 -3.19 -4.70 11.00
C SER A 51 -2.68 -3.56 11.89
N LYS A 52 -1.63 -3.86 12.67
CA LYS A 52 -0.92 -2.83 13.44
C LYS A 52 0.04 -2.09 12.52
N LEU A 53 -0.36 -0.91 12.05
CA LEU A 53 0.51 -0.06 11.26
C LEU A 53 1.48 0.74 12.13
N ASP A 54 2.63 1.10 11.54
CA ASP A 54 3.49 2.14 12.08
C ASP A 54 2.70 3.45 12.24
N PRO A 55 2.79 4.16 13.39
CA PRO A 55 2.03 5.38 13.62
C PRO A 55 2.25 6.47 12.58
N GLN A 56 3.47 6.62 12.06
CA GLN A 56 3.77 7.62 11.04
C GLN A 56 3.10 7.30 9.71
N ILE A 57 3.08 6.01 9.34
CA ILE A 57 2.36 5.52 8.16
C ILE A 57 0.86 5.77 8.33
N ARG A 58 0.28 5.37 9.48
CA ARG A 58 -1.15 5.58 9.77
C ARG A 58 -1.55 7.05 9.63
N THR A 59 -0.87 7.96 10.33
CA THR A 59 -1.17 9.39 10.28
C THR A 59 -1.02 9.97 8.87
N HIS A 60 -0.04 9.50 8.11
CA HIS A 60 0.15 9.95 6.72
C HIS A 60 -1.00 9.51 5.82
N LEU A 61 -1.42 8.25 5.91
CA LEU A 61 -2.50 7.68 5.09
C LEU A 61 -3.87 8.27 5.44
N GLU A 62 -4.14 8.48 6.73
CA GLU A 62 -5.36 9.17 7.19
C GLU A 62 -5.44 10.59 6.64
N ARG A 63 -4.31 11.31 6.61
CA ARG A 63 -4.24 12.66 6.04
C ARG A 63 -4.35 12.68 4.52
N SER A 64 -3.82 11.67 3.83
CA SER A 64 -3.85 11.62 2.36
C SER A 64 -5.20 11.12 1.81
N GLY A 65 -6.02 10.47 2.63
CA GLY A 65 -7.31 9.89 2.22
C GLY A 65 -7.17 8.84 1.12
N SER A 66 -5.99 8.24 0.96
CA SER A 66 -5.66 7.33 -0.14
C SER A 66 -5.65 5.85 0.28
N GLY A 67 -6.14 5.55 1.48
CA GLY A 67 -6.23 4.19 2.01
C GLY A 67 -7.52 3.49 1.60
N ALA A 68 -7.41 2.20 1.28
CA ALA A 68 -8.52 1.27 1.15
C ALA A 68 -8.29 0.11 2.13
N MET A 69 -9.33 -0.27 2.85
CA MET A 69 -9.27 -1.34 3.86
C MET A 69 -9.86 -2.65 3.32
N PHE A 70 -9.35 -3.78 3.81
CA PHE A 70 -9.93 -5.10 3.59
C PHE A 70 -9.80 -5.94 4.87
N GLY A 71 -10.75 -6.83 5.10
CA GLY A 71 -10.78 -7.69 6.27
C GLY A 71 -11.09 -9.14 5.90
N ALA A 72 -10.54 -10.09 6.65
CA ALA A 72 -10.90 -11.51 6.49
C ALA A 72 -12.36 -11.80 6.89
N SER A 73 -12.94 -10.93 7.73
CA SER A 73 -14.33 -10.96 8.18
C SER A 73 -15.29 -10.20 7.26
N ASP A 74 -14.83 -9.66 6.13
CA ASP A 74 -15.71 -9.00 5.17
C ASP A 74 -16.77 -9.98 4.69
N GLY A 75 -18.04 -9.62 4.91
CA GLY A 75 -19.18 -10.48 4.56
C GLY A 75 -19.31 -10.74 3.06
N ASP A 76 -18.66 -9.93 2.22
CA ASP A 76 -18.59 -10.10 0.78
C ASP A 76 -17.23 -9.62 0.21
N PRO A 77 -16.23 -10.52 0.13
CA PRO A 77 -14.92 -10.20 -0.45
C PRO A 77 -14.99 -9.81 -1.94
N ALA A 78 -16.02 -10.24 -2.67
CA ALA A 78 -16.18 -9.91 -4.09
C ALA A 78 -16.63 -8.45 -4.27
N ALA A 79 -17.48 -7.93 -3.37
CA ALA A 79 -17.85 -6.52 -3.34
C ALA A 79 -16.63 -5.63 -3.05
N VAL A 80 -15.80 -6.00 -2.06
CA VAL A 80 -14.55 -5.29 -1.74
C VAL A 80 -13.60 -5.31 -2.93
N GLY A 81 -13.42 -6.47 -3.57
CA GLY A 81 -12.60 -6.59 -4.78
C GLY A 81 -13.10 -5.71 -5.93
N SER A 82 -14.42 -5.59 -6.12
CA SER A 82 -15.02 -4.71 -7.13
C SER A 82 -14.74 -3.24 -6.84
N GLN A 83 -14.87 -2.81 -5.59
CA GLN A 83 -14.54 -1.44 -5.18
C GLN A 83 -13.05 -1.13 -5.34
N LEU A 84 -12.17 -2.09 -5.04
CA LEU A 84 -10.72 -1.96 -5.26
C LEU A 84 -10.37 -1.91 -6.75
N ALA A 85 -11.15 -2.55 -7.62
CA ALA A 85 -10.93 -2.52 -9.07
C ALA A 85 -11.08 -1.11 -9.66
N GLU A 86 -11.96 -0.28 -9.11
CA GLU A 86 -12.12 1.14 -9.47
C GLU A 86 -10.86 1.96 -9.14
N SER A 87 -10.16 1.59 -8.05
CA SER A 87 -8.90 2.24 -7.67
C SER A 87 -7.76 1.93 -8.64
N LEU A 88 -7.87 0.85 -9.42
CA LEU A 88 -6.91 0.49 -10.46
C LEU A 88 -7.22 1.12 -11.82
N ASP A 89 -8.35 1.81 -11.99
CA ASP A 89 -8.69 2.45 -13.27
C ASP A 89 -7.66 3.49 -13.70
N ALA A 90 -7.59 3.72 -15.02
CA ALA A 90 -6.58 4.57 -15.65
C ALA A 90 -5.12 4.20 -15.34
N GLY A 91 -4.84 2.91 -15.03
CA GLY A 91 -3.49 2.45 -14.70
C GLY A 91 -3.09 2.79 -13.26
N GLY A 92 -4.05 2.83 -12.34
CA GLY A 92 -3.79 2.95 -10.91
C GLY A 92 -2.92 1.83 -10.36
N LEU A 93 -2.32 2.09 -9.20
CA LEU A 93 -1.52 1.15 -8.43
C LEU A 93 -2.20 0.89 -7.10
N LEU A 94 -2.37 -0.38 -6.77
CA LEU A 94 -2.63 -0.81 -5.40
C LEU A 94 -1.31 -1.21 -4.76
N VAL A 95 -1.02 -0.69 -3.58
CA VAL A 95 0.20 -1.04 -2.83
C VAL A 95 -0.21 -1.52 -1.45
N TYR A 96 0.09 -2.78 -1.13
CA TYR A 96 -0.18 -3.34 0.18
C TYR A 96 0.74 -2.74 1.24
N VAL A 97 0.16 -2.36 2.38
CA VAL A 97 0.88 -1.87 3.55
C VAL A 97 0.97 -3.03 4.55
N PRO A 98 2.14 -3.68 4.69
CA PRO A 98 2.30 -4.76 5.65
C PRO A 98 2.15 -4.25 7.08
N GLY A 99 1.36 -4.96 7.88
CA GLY A 99 1.30 -4.75 9.32
C GLY A 99 2.63 -5.06 10.00
N LEU A 100 2.86 -4.45 11.16
CA LEU A 100 3.98 -4.79 12.04
C LEU A 100 3.84 -6.23 12.51
N ALA A 101 4.93 -7.00 12.39
CA ALA A 101 4.99 -8.34 12.95
C ALA A 101 4.83 -8.26 14.48
N VAL A 102 3.82 -8.94 15.00
CA VAL A 102 3.59 -9.09 16.43
C VAL A 102 3.78 -10.54 16.83
N SER A 103 4.54 -10.81 17.88
CA SER A 103 4.49 -12.11 18.54
C SER A 103 3.17 -12.21 19.29
N ARG A 104 2.38 -13.26 19.07
CA ARG A 104 1.34 -13.63 20.03
C ARG A 104 2.04 -14.12 21.30
N ASN A 105 1.67 -13.54 22.44
CA ASN A 105 1.93 -14.22 23.71
C ASN A 105 1.12 -15.52 23.66
N ALA A 106 1.83 -16.65 23.78
CA ALA A 106 1.24 -17.98 23.87
C ALA A 106 0.56 -18.17 25.23
#